data_AF-A0A3C1VB60-F1
#
_entry.id   AF-A0A3C1VB60-F1
#
_cell.length_a   1.000
_cell.length_b   1.000
_cell.length_c   1.000
_cell.angle_alpha   90.00
_cell.angle_beta   90.00
_cell.angle_gamma   90.00
#
_symmetry.space_group_name_H-M   'P 1'
#
loop_
_entity.id
_entity.type
_entity.pdbx_description
1 polymer ?
#
loop_
_entity_poly.entity_id
_entity_poly.type
_entity_poly.pdbx_seq_one_letter_code
_entity_poly.pdbx_strand_id
1 'polypeptide(L)'
;MSPRDSACAGFRARAKTAFTVRLTCGHGRTILAAMKSTAILFCLIFALSKTAAQDVIAPTNHIELFNGKDFSGLTFCMKDNADPVQTWSVTNGVIHCSGAAIGYLRTKQNFQNYTL
;
A
#
# COMPACT_ATOMS: atom_id res chain seq x y z
N MET A 1 -2.82 13.92 4.81
CA MET A 1 -2.33 12.71 5.49
C MET A 1 -2.69 12.84 6.97
N SER A 2 -3.68 12.09 7.45
CA SER A 2 -4.08 12.13 8.86
C SER A 2 -3.01 11.43 9.71
N PRO A 3 -2.73 11.87 10.95
CA PRO A 3 -1.78 11.19 11.85
C PRO A 3 -2.04 9.68 12.03
N ARG A 4 -3.29 9.23 11.82
CA ARG A 4 -3.70 7.82 11.86
C ARG A 4 -3.18 6.99 10.67
N ASP A 5 -2.95 7.61 9.51
CA ASP A 5 -2.43 6.93 8.31
C ASP A 5 -0.98 6.45 8.51
N SER A 6 -0.20 7.19 9.30
CA SER A 6 1.19 6.84 9.64
C SER A 6 1.30 5.57 10.51
N ALA A 7 0.29 5.30 11.35
CA ALA A 7 0.26 4.11 12.20
C ALA A 7 -0.13 2.84 11.42
N CYS A 8 -0.94 2.97 10.38
CA CYS A 8 -1.32 1.87 9.49
C CYS A 8 -0.28 1.62 8.40
N ALA A 9 0.46 2.65 7.98
CA ALA A 9 1.61 2.55 7.08
C ALA A 9 2.88 2.04 7.79
N GLY A 10 2.71 1.14 8.77
CA GLY A 10 3.79 0.33 9.31
C GLY A 10 4.50 -0.35 8.14
N PHE A 11 5.73 0.06 7.91
CA PHE A 11 6.54 -0.25 6.73
C PHE A 11 6.23 0.61 5.48
N ARG A 12 6.50 1.92 5.59
CA ARG A 12 7.25 2.58 4.50
C ARG A 12 8.42 1.66 4.20
N ALA A 13 8.45 1.09 2.99
CA ALA A 13 9.66 0.52 2.44
C ALA A 13 10.76 1.58 2.61
N ARG A 14 11.61 1.38 3.62
CA ARG A 14 12.89 2.04 3.69
C ARG A 14 13.64 1.42 2.53
N ALA A 15 13.54 2.03 1.35
CA ALA A 15 14.49 1.81 0.28
C ALA A 15 15.85 2.16 0.88
N LYS A 16 16.50 1.15 1.45
CA LYS A 16 17.88 1.24 1.90
C LYS A 16 18.67 1.40 0.63
N THR A 17 19.01 2.65 0.32
CA THR A 17 20.16 2.99 -0.50
C THR A 17 21.36 2.23 0.06
N ALA A 18 21.73 1.14 -0.59
CA ALA A 18 23.02 0.47 -0.41
C ALA A 18 23.17 -0.59 -1.52
N PHE A 19 23.30 -0.15 -2.77
CA PHE A 19 24.06 -0.95 -3.73
C PHE A 19 25.37 -0.21 -3.99
N THR A 20 26.28 -0.37 -3.04
CA THR A 20 27.70 -0.05 -3.21
C THR A 20 28.22 -0.93 -4.34
N VAL A 21 28.30 -0.37 -5.55
CA VAL A 21 29.03 -0.99 -6.64
C VAL A 21 30.50 -0.99 -6.23
N ARG A 22 30.98 -2.14 -5.76
CA ARG A 22 32.40 -2.42 -5.59
C ARG A 22 33.02 -2.41 -6.99
N LEU A 23 33.77 -1.35 -7.28
CA LEU A 23 34.73 -1.31 -8.37
C LEU A 23 35.89 -2.24 -7.98
N THR A 24 35.86 -3.50 -8.39
CA THR A 24 37.07 -4.31 -8.44
C THR A 24 37.61 -4.28 -9.87
N CYS A 25 38.69 -3.52 -10.01
CA CYS A 25 39.56 -3.46 -11.17
C CYS A 25 40.23 -4.82 -11.35
N GLY A 26 40.15 -5.42 -12.55
CA GLY A 26 40.73 -6.72 -12.83
C GLY A 26 40.60 -7.09 -14.30
N HIS A 27 41.54 -6.59 -15.11
CA HIS A 27 42.09 -7.20 -16.32
C HIS A 27 41.15 -7.97 -17.27
N GLY A 28 41.02 -7.42 -18.48
CA GLY A 28 41.25 -8.25 -19.67
C GLY A 28 40.07 -8.52 -20.59
N ARG A 29 39.82 -7.55 -21.48
CA ARG A 29 39.36 -7.72 -22.88
C ARG A 29 37.93 -8.28 -23.09
N THR A 30 37.32 -7.75 -24.15
CA THR A 30 36.15 -8.28 -24.87
C THR A 30 34.75 -8.21 -24.23
N ILE A 31 34.24 -7.04 -23.79
CA ILE A 31 32.78 -6.75 -23.88
C ILE A 31 32.53 -5.24 -24.12
N LEU A 32 32.93 -4.73 -25.29
CA LEU A 32 32.69 -3.34 -25.73
C LEU A 32 31.71 -3.33 -26.91
N ALA A 33 30.45 -3.72 -26.70
CA ALA A 33 29.42 -3.47 -27.72
C ALA A 33 27.96 -3.55 -27.24
N ALA A 34 27.65 -4.26 -26.16
CA ALA A 34 26.24 -4.57 -25.81
C ALA A 34 25.68 -3.78 -24.61
N MET A 35 26.34 -2.69 -24.18
CA MET A 35 25.97 -1.97 -22.94
C MET A 35 25.36 -0.59 -23.17
N LYS A 36 25.02 -0.24 -24.43
CA LYS A 36 24.37 1.04 -24.76
C LYS A 36 22.86 0.93 -25.04
N SER A 37 22.38 -0.26 -25.42
CA SER A 37 20.95 -0.47 -25.80
C SER A 37 20.03 -0.86 -24.64
N THR A 38 20.55 -1.37 -23.52
CA THR A 38 19.73 -1.81 -22.38
C THR A 38 19.44 -0.71 -21.36
N ALA A 39 20.24 0.36 -21.34
CA ALA A 39 20.02 1.49 -20.42
C ALA A 39 18.83 2.37 -20.82
N ILE A 40 18.55 2.50 -22.12
CA ILE A 40 17.42 3.29 -22.64
C ILE A 40 16.09 2.55 -22.38
N LEU A 41 16.11 1.22 -22.46
CA LEU A 41 14.94 0.39 -22.20
C LEU A 41 14.55 0.36 -20.71
N PHE A 42 15.50 0.52 -19.79
CA PHE A 42 15.23 0.52 -18.35
C PHE A 42 14.64 1.85 -17.84
N CYS A 43 14.99 2.98 -18.44
CA CYS A 43 14.45 4.31 -18.06
C CYS A 43 12.97 4.51 -18.44
N LEU A 44 12.50 3.85 -19.51
CA LEU A 44 11.09 3.95 -19.93
C LEU A 44 10.12 3.23 -18.97
N ILE A 45 10.60 2.25 -18.19
CA ILE A 45 9.75 1.44 -17.29
C ILE A 45 9.53 2.14 -15.94
N PHE A 46 10.45 3.01 -15.52
CA PHE A 46 10.41 3.63 -14.19
C PHE A 46 9.54 4.92 -14.12
N ALA A 47 9.26 5.53 -15.27
CA ALA A 47 8.51 6.79 -15.36
C ALA A 47 7.00 6.66 -15.07
N LEU A 48 6.46 5.44 -14.98
CA LEU A 48 5.05 5.19 -14.65
C LEU A 48 4.84 4.88 -13.16
N SER A 49 5.60 5.53 -12.29
CA SER A 49 5.31 5.50 -10.85
C SER A 49 4.11 6.42 -10.59
N LYS A 50 2.91 5.84 -10.67
CA LYS A 50 1.64 6.52 -10.37
C LYS A 50 1.62 6.85 -8.87
N THR A 51 1.98 8.09 -8.51
CA THR A 51 1.74 8.61 -7.16
C THR A 51 0.24 8.61 -6.93
N ALA A 52 -0.25 7.68 -6.12
CA ALA A 52 -1.64 7.64 -5.69
C ALA A 52 -1.87 8.74 -4.65
N ALA A 53 -2.10 9.97 -5.11
CA ALA A 53 -2.78 10.96 -4.29
C ALA A 53 -4.21 10.45 -4.07
N GLN A 54 -4.55 10.10 -2.82
CA GLN A 54 -5.92 9.73 -2.49
C GLN A 54 -6.78 11.00 -2.46
N ASP A 55 -7.75 11.06 -3.36
CA ASP A 55 -8.72 12.15 -3.40
C ASP A 55 -9.63 12.10 -2.16
N VAL A 56 -10.00 13.27 -1.64
CA VAL A 56 -10.84 13.40 -0.44
C VAL A 56 -12.28 13.63 -0.88
N ILE A 57 -13.18 12.73 -0.44
CA ILE A 57 -14.57 12.69 -0.91
C ILE A 57 -15.47 13.45 0.05
N ALA A 58 -16.22 14.41 -0.47
CA ALA A 58 -17.36 15.02 0.22
C ALA A 58 -18.65 14.41 -0.37
N PRO A 59 -19.34 13.50 0.34
CA PRO A 59 -20.51 12.83 -0.21
C PRO A 59 -21.67 13.81 -0.35
N THR A 60 -22.27 13.86 -1.55
CA THR A 60 -23.50 14.63 -1.82
C THR A 60 -24.77 13.80 -1.66
N ASN A 61 -24.64 12.48 -1.68
CA ASN A 61 -25.71 11.49 -1.52
C ASN A 61 -25.27 10.40 -0.54
N HIS A 62 -26.22 9.57 -0.13
CA HIS A 62 -25.93 8.38 0.68
C HIS A 62 -24.98 7.43 -0.07
N ILE A 63 -23.95 6.94 0.63
CA ILE A 63 -22.97 5.98 0.11
C ILE A 63 -22.95 4.78 1.05
N GLU A 64 -23.22 3.60 0.50
CA GLU A 64 -23.05 2.36 1.25
C GLU A 64 -21.56 2.03 1.39
N LEU A 65 -21.04 2.11 2.62
CA LEU A 65 -19.64 1.80 2.92
C LEU A 65 -19.37 0.30 3.03
N PHE A 66 -20.41 -0.52 3.19
CA PHE A 66 -20.30 -1.97 3.36
C PHE A 66 -21.40 -2.67 2.57
N ASN A 67 -21.02 -3.68 1.81
CA ASN A 67 -21.90 -4.41 0.90
C ASN A 67 -22.60 -5.63 1.52
N GLY A 68 -22.39 -5.90 2.82
CA GLY A 68 -22.97 -7.06 3.49
C GLY A 68 -22.31 -8.40 3.13
N LYS A 69 -21.19 -8.42 2.43
CA LYS A 69 -20.55 -9.68 1.95
C LYS A 69 -19.08 -9.75 2.31
N ASP A 70 -18.38 -8.65 2.13
CA ASP A 70 -16.93 -8.62 2.27
C ASP A 70 -16.42 -7.23 2.68
N PHE A 71 -15.12 -7.15 2.89
CA PHE A 71 -14.45 -5.91 3.31
C PHE A 71 -14.04 -5.04 2.12
N SER A 72 -14.72 -5.14 0.97
CA SER A 72 -14.47 -4.25 -0.16
C SER A 72 -14.68 -2.80 0.24
N GLY A 73 -13.75 -1.93 -0.15
CA GLY A 73 -13.75 -0.53 0.28
C GLY A 73 -13.18 -0.28 1.68
N LEU A 74 -12.92 -1.32 2.48
CA LEU A 74 -12.31 -1.24 3.80
C LEU A 74 -10.86 -1.75 3.79
N THR A 75 -10.06 -1.27 4.74
CA THR A 75 -8.69 -1.73 4.98
C THR A 75 -8.47 -1.96 6.47
N PHE A 76 -7.62 -2.93 6.76
CA PHE A 76 -7.25 -3.33 8.11
C PHE A 76 -6.00 -2.60 8.58
N CYS A 77 -6.04 -2.11 9.81
CA CYS A 77 -4.90 -1.56 10.52
C CYS A 77 -4.70 -2.39 11.78
N MET A 78 -3.83 -3.39 11.67
CA MET A 78 -3.54 -4.33 12.75
C MET A 78 -2.28 -3.92 13.49
N LYS A 79 -2.27 -4.13 14.80
CA LYS A 79 -1.06 -4.01 15.61
C LYS A 79 -0.11 -5.16 15.29
N ASP A 80 1.18 -4.88 15.26
CA ASP A 80 2.26 -5.87 15.07
C ASP A 80 2.13 -6.71 13.79
N ASN A 81 1.43 -6.20 12.77
CA ASN A 81 1.09 -6.92 11.53
C ASN A 81 0.34 -8.25 11.76
N ALA A 82 -0.49 -8.32 12.81
CA ALA A 82 -1.36 -9.46 13.05
C ALA A 82 -2.30 -9.72 11.85
N ASP A 83 -2.67 -10.98 11.65
CA ASP A 83 -3.56 -11.37 10.56
C ASP A 83 -5.01 -10.91 10.86
N PRO A 84 -5.61 -10.04 10.03
CA PRO A 84 -6.98 -9.57 10.24
C PRO A 84 -8.02 -10.69 10.24
N VAL A 85 -7.77 -11.83 9.61
CA VAL A 85 -8.70 -12.98 9.57
C VAL A 85 -8.95 -13.57 10.96
N GLN A 86 -8.03 -13.38 11.92
CA GLN A 86 -8.22 -13.83 13.29
C GLN A 86 -9.28 -13.00 14.05
N THR A 87 -9.37 -11.70 13.74
CA THR A 87 -10.27 -10.76 14.43
C THR A 87 -11.57 -10.53 13.68
N TRP A 88 -11.53 -10.48 12.34
CA TRP A 88 -12.62 -9.97 11.52
C TRP A 88 -13.22 -11.04 10.62
N SER A 89 -14.54 -11.15 10.67
CA SER A 89 -15.31 -12.00 9.76
C SER A 89 -16.61 -11.30 9.34
N VAL A 90 -17.19 -11.74 8.22
CA VAL A 90 -18.54 -11.33 7.82
C VAL A 90 -19.46 -12.53 7.96
N THR A 91 -20.50 -12.40 8.78
CA THR A 91 -21.50 -13.45 9.00
C THR A 91 -22.88 -12.81 8.93
N ASN A 92 -23.82 -13.43 8.21
CA ASN A 92 -25.20 -12.94 8.04
C ASN A 92 -25.30 -11.46 7.60
N GLY A 93 -24.39 -11.01 6.75
CA GLY A 93 -24.37 -9.63 6.29
C GLY A 93 -23.91 -8.60 7.31
N VAL A 94 -23.26 -9.03 8.39
CA VAL A 94 -22.75 -8.18 9.47
C VAL A 94 -21.26 -8.43 9.67
N ILE A 95 -20.52 -7.38 9.99
CA ILE A 95 -19.11 -7.48 10.38
C ILE A 95 -19.05 -7.92 11.85
N HIS A 96 -18.37 -9.04 12.11
CA HIS A 96 -18.12 -9.57 13.43
C HIS A 96 -16.67 -9.31 13.85
N CYS A 97 -16.49 -8.83 15.09
CA CYS A 97 -15.19 -8.65 15.73
C CYS A 97 -15.04 -9.66 16.86
N SER A 98 -14.10 -10.60 16.75
CA SER A 98 -13.81 -11.60 17.79
C SER A 98 -12.90 -11.06 18.89
N GLY A 99 -12.16 -9.98 18.63
CA GLY A 99 -11.17 -9.40 19.55
C GLY A 99 -9.87 -10.20 19.68
N ALA A 100 -9.62 -11.20 18.82
CA ALA A 100 -8.43 -12.08 18.92
C ALA A 100 -7.09 -11.33 18.77
N ALA A 101 -7.05 -10.29 17.92
CA ALA A 101 -5.91 -9.41 17.73
C ALA A 101 -6.34 -7.93 17.75
N ILE A 102 -5.43 -7.06 18.20
CA ILE A 102 -5.67 -5.63 18.35
C ILE A 102 -5.57 -4.95 16.98
N GLY A 103 -6.62 -4.25 16.58
CA GLY A 103 -6.64 -3.45 15.36
C GLY A 103 -8.00 -2.82 15.11
N TYR A 104 -8.11 -2.15 13.97
CA TYR A 104 -9.35 -1.54 13.51
C TYR A 104 -9.49 -1.62 11.99
N LEU A 105 -10.73 -1.47 11.52
CA LEU A 105 -11.05 -1.30 10.11
C LEU A 105 -11.33 0.18 9.81
N ARG A 106 -11.00 0.60 8.59
CA ARG A 106 -11.30 1.95 8.08
C ARG A 106 -11.59 1.92 6.59
N THR A 107 -12.22 2.96 6.06
CA THR A 107 -12.39 3.13 4.61
C THR A 107 -11.05 3.32 3.93
N LYS A 108 -10.90 2.76 2.71
CA LYS A 108 -9.74 3.01 1.84
C LYS A 108 -9.71 4.45 1.34
N GLN A 109 -10.89 5.04 1.15
CA GLN A 109 -11.07 6.42 0.73
C GLN A 109 -11.14 7.34 1.94
N ASN A 110 -10.67 8.56 1.77
CA ASN A 110 -10.77 9.60 2.79
C ASN A 110 -12.04 10.40 2.54
N PHE A 111 -12.89 10.53 3.55
CA PHE A 111 -14.12 11.33 3.45
C PHE A 111 -13.97 12.62 4.27
N GLN A 112 -14.72 13.66 3.91
CA GLN A 112 -14.87 14.90 4.68
C GLN A 112 -16.32 15.39 4.62
N ASN A 113 -16.74 16.20 5.59
CA ASN A 113 -18.06 16.86 5.62
C ASN A 113 -19.24 15.89 5.39
N TYR A 114 -19.29 14.79 6.13
CA TYR A 114 -20.29 13.73 6.00
C TYR A 114 -21.04 13.49 7.32
N THR A 115 -22.14 12.74 7.23
CA THR A 115 -22.86 12.14 8.38
C THR A 115 -22.88 10.61 8.18
N LEU A 116 -22.65 9.83 9.23
CA LEU A 116 -22.73 8.36 9.22
C LEU A 116 -23.93 7.85 9.99
#